data_AF-A0A2V1BLV8-F1
#
_entry.id   AF-A0A2V1BLV8-F1
#
_cell.length_a   1.000
_cell.length_b   1.000
_cell.length_c   1.000
_cell.angle_alpha   90.00
_cell.angle_beta   90.00
_cell.angle_gamma   90.00
#
_symmetry.space_group_name_H-M   'P 1'
#
loop_
_entity.id
_entity.type
_entity.pdbx_description
1 polymer ?
#
loop_
_entity_poly.entity_id
_entity_poly.type
_entity_poly.pdbx_seq_one_letter_code
_entity_poly.pdbx_strand_id
1 'polypeptide(L)'
;MSTSKLENLSFCAIPLMPSSWPVPPVVCHLIIFTVQLYMKDYEEYIALCGFLGLLSRAAEGNMEVGADGFDRPSTRDLSNPVLLKGNPFINSPVECIRSILAMRRKGQRKGQSFAMSHLGMILNGELIPRESF
;
A
#
# COMPACT_ATOMS: atom_id res chain seq x y z
N MET A 1 37.43 -11.81 25.73
CA MET A 1 36.06 -11.93 25.18
C MET A 1 35.94 -10.93 24.04
N SER A 2 35.89 -11.41 22.79
CA SER A 2 35.84 -10.54 21.60
C SER A 2 34.41 -10.04 21.41
N THR A 3 34.21 -8.73 21.49
CA THR A 3 32.94 -8.09 21.17
C THR A 3 32.77 -8.08 19.65
N SER A 4 32.04 -9.05 19.12
CA SER A 4 31.56 -9.02 17.73
C SER A 4 30.88 -7.68 17.52
N LYS A 5 31.52 -6.78 16.75
CA LYS A 5 31.05 -5.41 16.57
C LYS A 5 29.64 -5.43 15.99
N LEU A 6 28.78 -4.56 16.53
CA LEU A 6 27.44 -4.26 16.03
C LEU A 6 27.43 -3.79 14.55
N GLU A 7 28.61 -3.60 13.96
CA GLU A 7 28.84 -3.24 12.56
C GLU A 7 28.66 -4.42 11.60
N ASN A 8 28.60 -5.66 12.10
CA ASN A 8 28.39 -6.81 11.24
C ASN A 8 26.90 -6.99 10.90
N LEU A 9 26.47 -6.32 9.83
CA LEU A 9 25.10 -6.35 9.31
C LEU A 9 24.63 -7.74 8.84
N SER A 10 25.55 -8.70 8.65
CA SER A 10 25.17 -10.09 8.36
C SER A 10 24.39 -10.76 9.50
N PHE A 11 24.47 -10.21 10.72
CA PHE A 11 23.67 -10.67 11.86
C PHE A 11 22.16 -10.38 11.70
N CYS A 12 21.79 -9.42 10.86
CA CYS A 12 20.40 -9.07 10.55
C CYS A 12 20.03 -9.41 9.09
N ALA A 13 20.78 -10.30 8.43
CA ALA A 13 20.50 -10.65 7.04
C ALA A 13 19.13 -11.32 6.92
N ILE A 14 18.20 -10.63 6.26
CA ILE A 14 16.90 -11.19 5.90
C ILE A 14 17.17 -12.32 4.90
N PRO A 15 16.71 -13.55 5.16
CA PRO A 15 16.93 -14.66 4.25
C PRO A 15 16.33 -14.33 2.87
N LEU A 16 17.06 -14.64 1.81
CA LEU A 16 16.59 -14.48 0.44
C LEU A 16 15.30 -15.31 0.26
N MET A 17 14.17 -14.63 0.06
CA MET A 17 12.89 -15.30 -0.19
C MET A 17 12.90 -15.94 -1.59
N PRO A 18 12.39 -17.18 -1.74
CA PRO A 18 12.18 -17.79 -3.04
C PRO A 18 11.25 -16.95 -3.91
N SER A 19 11.56 -16.82 -5.20
CA SER A 19 10.73 -16.07 -6.17
C SER A 19 9.31 -16.63 -6.34
N SER A 20 9.10 -17.90 -5.97
CA SER A 20 7.81 -18.60 -6.04
C SER A 20 6.92 -18.39 -4.81
N TRP A 21 7.36 -17.64 -3.79
CA TRP A 21 6.58 -17.46 -2.57
C TRP A 21 5.46 -16.43 -2.83
N PRO A 22 4.17 -16.81 -2.71
CA PRO A 22 3.08 -15.86 -2.89
C PRO A 22 3.15 -14.80 -1.79
N VAL A 23 3.12 -13.53 -2.16
CA VAL A 23 3.13 -12.41 -1.20
C VAL A 23 1.93 -12.59 -0.26
N PRO A 24 2.15 -12.92 1.03
CA PRO A 24 1.03 -13.16 1.91
C PRO A 24 0.29 -11.85 2.15
N PRO A 25 -1.04 -11.85 2.38
CA PRO A 25 -1.80 -10.65 2.74
C PRO A 25 -1.23 -9.89 3.96
N VAL A 26 -0.41 -10.57 4.77
CA VAL A 26 0.34 -9.98 5.88
C VAL A 26 1.33 -8.88 5.43
N VAL A 27 1.85 -8.93 4.20
CA VAL A 27 2.81 -7.95 3.69
C VAL A 27 2.14 -6.59 3.43
N CYS A 28 0.90 -6.58 2.92
CA CYS A 28 0.12 -5.33 2.81
C CYS A 28 -0.13 -4.70 4.19
N HIS A 29 -0.44 -5.51 5.19
CA HIS A 29 -0.55 -5.05 6.58
C HIS A 29 0.80 -4.50 7.07
N LEU A 30 1.91 -5.21 6.82
CA LEU A 30 3.25 -4.77 7.22
C LEU A 30 3.64 -3.45 6.55
N ILE A 31 3.39 -3.24 5.25
CA ILE A 31 3.67 -1.97 4.56
C ILE A 31 2.95 -0.78 5.23
N ILE A 32 1.68 -0.97 5.58
CA ILE A 32 0.88 0.04 6.28
C ILE A 32 1.43 0.28 7.70
N PHE A 33 1.86 -0.77 8.40
CA PHE A 33 2.38 -0.68 9.77
C PHE A 33 3.85 -0.26 9.87
N THR A 34 4.67 -0.48 8.84
CA THR A 34 6.10 -0.08 8.77
C THR A 34 6.28 1.31 8.18
N VAL A 35 5.23 1.90 7.60
CA VAL A 35 5.25 3.26 7.01
C VAL A 35 6.28 3.37 5.88
N GLN A 36 6.34 2.32 5.06
CA GLN A 36 7.11 2.32 3.83
C GLN A 36 6.46 3.28 2.81
N LEU A 37 7.20 4.32 2.41
CA LEU A 37 6.68 5.36 1.51
C LEU A 37 6.73 4.98 0.02
N TYR A 38 7.68 4.14 -0.35
CA TYR A 38 7.96 3.79 -1.73
C TYR A 38 7.77 2.28 -1.88
N MET A 39 6.97 1.88 -2.85
CA MET A 39 6.87 0.47 -3.23
C MET A 39 8.12 0.08 -4.03
N LYS A 40 8.54 -1.16 -3.87
CA LYS A 40 9.69 -1.79 -4.52
C LYS A 40 9.49 -1.97 -6.02
N ASP A 41 8.27 -2.33 -6.41
CA ASP A 41 7.91 -2.58 -7.80
C ASP A 41 6.41 -2.30 -8.03
N TYR A 42 6.03 -2.28 -9.30
CA TYR A 42 4.64 -2.03 -9.69
C TYR A 42 3.67 -3.11 -9.19
N GLU A 43 4.12 -4.35 -9.01
CA GLU A 43 3.26 -5.44 -8.53
C GLU A 43 2.88 -5.23 -7.06
N GLU A 44 3.79 -4.71 -6.24
CA GLU A 44 3.49 -4.29 -4.87
C GLU A 44 2.49 -3.12 -4.83
N TYR A 45 2.58 -2.17 -5.76
CA TYR A 45 1.58 -1.10 -5.93
C TYR A 45 0.19 -1.66 -6.25
N ILE A 46 0.09 -2.55 -7.25
CA ILE A 46 -1.18 -3.19 -7.62
C ILE A 46 -1.76 -3.98 -6.44
N ALA A 47 -0.93 -4.76 -5.74
CA ALA A 47 -1.37 -5.55 -4.59
C ALA A 47 -1.90 -4.66 -3.46
N LEU A 48 -1.23 -3.53 -3.18
CA LEU A 48 -1.66 -2.60 -2.14
C LEU A 48 -2.97 -1.88 -2.52
N CYS A 49 -3.10 -1.41 -3.76
CA CYS A 49 -4.35 -0.81 -4.23
C CYS A 49 -5.51 -1.83 -4.15
N GLY A 50 -5.29 -3.07 -4.59
CA GLY A 50 -6.28 -4.14 -4.49
C GLY A 50 -6.69 -4.46 -3.05
N PHE A 51 -5.73 -4.47 -2.12
CA PHE A 51 -6.00 -4.67 -0.70
C PHE A 51 -6.84 -3.53 -0.09
N LEU A 52 -6.51 -2.28 -0.43
CA LEU A 52 -7.21 -1.10 0.07
C LEU A 52 -8.54 -0.81 -0.63
N GLY A 53 -8.83 -1.50 -1.74
CA GLY A 53 -10.00 -1.22 -2.56
C GLY A 53 -9.87 0.03 -3.42
N LEU A 54 -8.65 0.44 -3.72
CA LEU A 54 -8.35 1.61 -4.54
C LEU A 54 -8.13 1.20 -5.98
N LEU A 55 -8.48 2.10 -6.89
CA LEU A 55 -8.15 1.92 -8.30
C LEU A 55 -6.64 2.03 -8.54
N SER A 56 -6.14 1.11 -9.36
CA SER A 56 -4.78 1.15 -9.91
C SER A 56 -4.75 1.45 -11.41
N ARG A 57 -5.93 1.66 -12.01
CA ARG A 57 -6.14 2.05 -13.40
C ARG A 57 -7.32 3.02 -13.49
N ALA A 58 -7.46 3.68 -14.63
CA ALA A 58 -8.59 4.56 -14.87
C ALA A 58 -9.93 3.84 -14.65
N ALA A 59 -10.89 4.53 -14.03
CA ALA A 59 -12.25 4.02 -13.90
C ALA A 59 -12.86 3.77 -15.29
N GLU A 60 -13.51 2.63 -15.46
CA GLU A 60 -14.15 2.24 -16.72
C GLU A 60 -15.67 2.33 -16.61
N GLY A 61 -16.32 2.84 -17.66
CA GLY A 61 -17.79 2.85 -17.77
C GLY A 61 -18.49 3.64 -16.64
N ASN A 62 -19.40 2.96 -15.95
CA ASN A 62 -20.30 3.56 -14.94
C ASN A 62 -19.85 3.26 -13.49
N MET A 63 -18.56 3.01 -13.27
CA MET A 63 -18.04 2.67 -11.95
C MET A 63 -18.20 3.86 -10.98
N GLU A 64 -18.84 3.64 -9.83
CA GLU A 64 -18.99 4.67 -8.80
C GLU A 64 -17.78 4.67 -7.87
N VAL A 65 -16.86 5.60 -8.13
CA VAL A 65 -15.60 5.70 -7.39
C VAL A 65 -15.64 6.85 -6.39
N GLY A 66 -15.07 6.64 -5.21
CA GLY A 66 -14.77 7.72 -4.25
C GLY A 66 -13.84 8.78 -4.83
N ALA A 67 -13.87 9.99 -4.28
CA ALA A 67 -12.93 11.05 -4.67
C ALA A 67 -11.46 10.68 -4.39
N ASP A 68 -11.23 9.71 -3.52
CA ASP A 68 -9.96 9.11 -3.15
C ASP A 68 -9.61 7.86 -3.98
N GLY A 69 -10.41 7.52 -5.00
CA GLY A 69 -10.19 6.33 -5.83
C GLY A 69 -10.75 5.04 -5.24
N PHE A 70 -11.50 5.07 -4.13
CA PHE A 70 -12.09 3.88 -3.53
C PHE A 70 -13.26 3.34 -4.34
N ASP A 71 -13.18 2.07 -4.76
CA ASP A 71 -14.25 1.35 -5.44
C ASP A 71 -15.38 1.04 -4.45
N ARG A 72 -16.55 1.66 -4.59
CA ARG A 72 -17.63 1.47 -3.63
C ARG A 72 -18.29 0.09 -3.76
N PRO A 73 -18.69 -0.54 -2.63
CA PRO A 73 -19.34 -1.85 -2.65
C PRO A 73 -20.64 -1.91 -3.48
N SER A 74 -21.34 -0.78 -3.67
CA SER A 74 -22.62 -0.68 -4.40
C SER A 74 -22.53 -1.09 -5.87
N THR A 75 -21.33 -1.00 -6.47
CA THR A 75 -21.06 -1.39 -7.86
C THR A 75 -20.29 -2.71 -7.99
N ARG A 76 -19.93 -3.36 -6.88
CA ARG A 76 -19.24 -4.65 -6.92
C ARG A 76 -20.24 -5.75 -7.23
N ASP A 77 -19.97 -6.53 -8.27
CA ASP A 77 -20.71 -7.77 -8.49
C ASP A 77 -20.34 -8.77 -7.37
N LEU A 78 -21.17 -8.80 -6.32
CA LEU A 78 -21.02 -9.67 -5.16
C LEU A 78 -21.08 -11.17 -5.53
N SER A 79 -21.43 -11.50 -6.78
CA SER A 79 -21.42 -12.85 -7.32
C SER A 79 -20.03 -13.32 -7.81
N ASN A 80 -19.05 -12.42 -7.92
CA ASN A 80 -17.69 -12.77 -8.35
C ASN A 80 -16.71 -12.86 -7.15
N PRO A 81 -16.44 -14.08 -6.63
CA PRO A 81 -15.62 -14.29 -5.44
C PRO A 81 -14.15 -13.91 -5.61
N VAL A 82 -13.66 -13.67 -6.84
CA VAL A 82 -12.29 -13.21 -7.09
C VAL A 82 -12.12 -11.73 -6.75
N LEU A 83 -13.13 -10.90 -7.04
CA LEU A 83 -13.14 -9.47 -6.71
C LEU A 83 -13.34 -9.23 -5.20
N LEU A 84 -14.11 -10.10 -4.53
CA LEU A 84 -14.32 -10.07 -3.08
C LEU A 84 -13.11 -10.54 -2.25
N LYS A 85 -12.17 -11.29 -2.84
CA LYS A 85 -11.04 -11.86 -2.08
C LYS A 85 -9.96 -10.85 -1.68
N GLY A 86 -9.87 -9.71 -2.37
CA GLY A 86 -8.79 -8.74 -2.18
C GLY A 86 -9.07 -7.65 -1.15
N ASN A 87 -10.32 -7.17 -1.07
CA ASN A 87 -10.67 -5.95 -0.35
C ASN A 87 -11.70 -6.22 0.77
N PRO A 88 -11.30 -6.17 2.05
CA PRO A 88 -12.20 -6.36 3.19
C PRO A 88 -13.00 -5.12 3.59
N PHE A 89 -12.80 -3.97 2.93
CA PHE A 89 -13.32 -2.68 3.38
C PHE A 89 -14.69 -2.35 2.78
N ILE A 90 -15.63 -1.98 3.66
CA ILE A 90 -16.97 -1.44 3.30
C ILE A 90 -16.88 0.06 3.01
N ASN A 91 -16.13 0.78 3.85
CA ASN A 91 -15.84 2.21 3.70
C ASN A 91 -14.37 2.39 3.39
N SER A 92 -14.03 3.48 2.69
CA SER A 92 -12.63 3.78 2.36
C SER A 92 -11.73 3.81 3.61
N PRO A 93 -10.62 3.06 3.62
CA PRO A 93 -9.66 3.07 4.73
C PRO A 93 -8.69 4.27 4.67
N VAL A 94 -8.73 5.08 3.61
CA VAL A 94 -7.71 6.09 3.28
C VAL A 94 -7.49 7.10 4.41
N GLU A 95 -8.57 7.69 4.96
CA GLU A 95 -8.46 8.69 6.03
C GLU A 95 -7.88 8.12 7.33
N CYS A 96 -8.22 6.86 7.64
CA CYS A 96 -7.64 6.15 8.79
C CYS A 96 -6.13 5.96 8.60
N ILE A 97 -5.70 5.52 7.41
CA ILE A 97 -4.29 5.32 7.09
C ILE A 97 -3.53 6.65 7.10
N ARG A 98 -4.09 7.72 6.52
CA ARG A 98 -3.52 9.08 6.58
C ARG A 98 -3.30 9.51 8.03
N SER A 99 -4.26 9.26 8.91
CA SER A 99 -4.15 9.58 10.33
C SER A 99 -3.00 8.81 11.00
N ILE A 100 -2.86 7.52 10.72
CA ILE A 100 -1.74 6.69 11.23
C ILE A 100 -0.39 7.21 10.73
N LEU A 101 -0.28 7.56 9.44
CA LEU A 101 0.93 8.13 8.86
C LEU A 101 1.30 9.47 9.49
N ALA A 102 0.31 10.35 9.69
CA ALA A 102 0.51 11.65 10.32
C ALA A 102 1.01 11.51 11.76
N MET A 103 0.45 10.57 12.54
CA MET A 103 0.89 10.25 13.90
C MET A 103 2.33 9.74 13.93
N ARG A 104 2.69 8.83 13.02
CA ARG A 104 4.03 8.21 13.00
C ARG A 104 5.14 9.13 12.48
N ARG A 105 4.84 10.06 11.57
CA ARG A 105 5.87 10.92 10.94
C ARG A 105 5.99 12.34 11.50
N LYS A 106 5.31 12.72 12.59
CA LYS A 106 5.28 14.09 13.15
C LYS A 106 4.97 15.20 12.10
N GLY A 107 4.38 14.85 10.96
CA GLY A 107 4.61 15.55 9.68
C GLY A 107 3.38 16.10 8.97
N GLN A 108 2.59 16.94 9.65
CA GLN A 108 1.94 18.11 9.01
C GLN A 108 2.69 19.41 9.36
N ARG A 109 3.74 19.33 10.18
CA ARG A 109 4.63 20.47 10.45
C ARG A 109 5.65 20.59 9.30
N LYS A 110 5.34 21.51 8.38
CA LYS A 110 6.25 22.29 7.51
C LYS A 110 7.61 21.60 7.24
N GLY A 111 7.69 20.68 6.28
CA GLY A 111 8.97 20.25 5.72
C GLY A 111 9.09 18.82 5.17
N GLN A 112 8.26 17.86 5.59
CA GLN A 112 8.26 16.50 5.04
C GLN A 112 6.83 16.05 4.72
N SER A 113 6.30 16.52 3.59
CA SER A 113 5.10 15.91 3.04
C SER A 113 5.48 14.55 2.45
N PHE A 114 4.66 13.53 2.71
CA PHE A 114 4.77 12.24 2.02
C PHE A 114 3.95 12.22 0.72
N ALA A 115 3.35 13.36 0.33
CA ALA A 115 2.43 13.46 -0.80
C ALA A 115 3.06 12.95 -2.11
N MET A 116 4.34 13.24 -2.35
CA MET A 116 5.07 12.81 -3.56
C MET A 116 5.64 11.39 -3.48
N SER A 117 5.39 10.65 -2.40
CA SER A 117 5.78 9.25 -2.32
C SER A 117 4.72 8.34 -2.91
N HIS A 118 5.08 7.11 -3.30
CA HIS A 118 4.10 6.14 -3.82
C HIS A 118 2.93 5.96 -2.86
N LEU A 119 3.17 5.83 -1.55
CA LEU A 119 2.09 5.73 -0.56
C LEU A 119 1.26 7.03 -0.46
N GLY A 120 1.87 8.20 -0.61
CA GLY A 120 1.13 9.47 -0.63
C GLY A 120 0.22 9.60 -1.84
N MET A 121 0.75 9.29 -3.01
CA MET A 121 0.03 9.26 -4.28
C MET A 121 -1.15 8.26 -4.23
N ILE A 122 -0.90 7.04 -3.74
CA ILE A 122 -1.95 6.02 -3.52
C ILE A 122 -3.08 6.57 -2.65
N LEU A 123 -2.75 7.19 -1.50
CA LEU A 123 -3.76 7.72 -0.60
C LEU A 123 -4.49 8.93 -1.19
N ASN A 124 -3.87 9.67 -2.10
CA ASN A 124 -4.50 10.74 -2.87
C ASN A 124 -5.37 10.24 -4.03
N GLY A 125 -5.43 8.92 -4.27
CA GLY A 125 -6.15 8.34 -5.40
C GLY A 125 -5.46 8.55 -6.74
N GLU A 126 -4.16 8.84 -6.74
CA GLU A 126 -3.37 9.06 -7.96
C GLU A 126 -2.99 7.73 -8.61
N LEU A 127 -3.03 7.71 -9.95
CA LEU A 127 -2.55 6.58 -10.75
C LEU A 127 -1.04 6.71 -10.96
N ILE A 128 -0.29 5.70 -10.55
CA ILE A 128 1.17 5.69 -10.68
C ILE A 128 1.54 4.80 -11.87
N PRO A 129 2.20 5.35 -12.91
CA PRO A 129 2.56 4.57 -14.08
C PRO A 129 3.73 3.63 -13.77
N ARG A 130 3.83 2.50 -14.48
CA ARG A 130 4.83 1.44 -14.19
C ARG A 130 6.27 1.96 -14.26
N GLU A 131 6.51 2.96 -15.09
CA GLU A 131 7.82 3.59 -15.33
C GLU A 131 8.32 4.42 -14.13
N SER A 132 7.49 4.63 -13.10
CA SER A 132 7.84 5.37 -11.89
C SER A 132 8.39 4.48 -10.75
N PHE A 133 8.50 3.17 -10.96
CA PHE A 133 9.04 2.19 -10.00
C PHE A 133 10.39 1.65 -10.49
#